data_AF-A0A3M1KP02-F1
#
_entry.id   AF-A0A3M1KP02-F1
#
_cell.length_a   1.000
_cell.length_b   1.000
_cell.length_c   1.000
_cell.angle_alpha   90.00
_cell.angle_beta   90.00
_cell.angle_gamma   90.00
#
_symmetry.space_group_name_H-M   'P 1'
#
loop_
_entity.id
_entity.type
_entity.pdbx_description
1 polymer ?
#
loop_
_entity_poly.entity_id
_entity_poly.type
_entity_poly.pdbx_seq_one_letter_code
_entity_poly.pdbx_strand_id
1 'polypeptide(L)'
;EPATSTTEYPAEAEALFEIPPAKELSEKLSMAPIRDLRKAMGLNEKIFTINELFGGDKELYENAILMLNELDNFEQAKAYLLENMVLKFGWTTKDKKKKARNFINLVRRRYL
;
A
#
# COMPACT_ATOMS: atom_id res chain seq x y z
N GLU A 1 31.66 -3.30 -7.71
CA GLU A 1 30.45 -2.91 -8.47
C GLU A 1 29.52 -4.12 -8.59
N PRO A 2 28.18 -3.99 -8.71
CA PRO A 2 27.41 -2.75 -8.86
C PRO A 2 26.34 -2.52 -7.76
N ALA A 3 25.84 -1.29 -7.78
CA ALA A 3 24.92 -0.60 -6.87
C ALA A 3 23.72 -1.40 -6.34
N THR A 4 23.70 -1.63 -5.02
CA THR A 4 22.43 -1.63 -4.27
C THR A 4 22.08 -0.18 -4.01
N SER A 5 21.19 0.41 -4.83
CA SER A 5 20.55 1.68 -4.52
C SER A 5 19.77 1.52 -3.22
N THR A 6 20.44 1.73 -2.09
CA THR A 6 19.83 1.74 -0.76
C THR A 6 19.16 3.09 -0.62
N THR A 7 17.96 3.21 -1.16
CA THR A 7 17.07 4.30 -0.77
C THR A 7 16.72 4.00 0.69
N GLU A 8 17.48 4.57 1.63
CA GLU A 8 17.28 4.34 3.07
C GLU A 8 15.96 5.00 3.49
N TYR A 9 14.86 4.28 3.29
CA TYR A 9 13.58 4.68 3.84
C TYR A 9 13.64 4.52 5.37
N PRO A 10 12.98 5.41 6.13
CA PRO A 10 12.98 5.29 7.58
C PRO A 10 12.43 3.92 8.00
N ALA A 11 13.08 3.26 8.95
CA ALA A 11 12.74 1.90 9.38
C ALA A 11 11.26 1.75 9.75
N GLU A 12 10.64 2.79 10.30
CA GLU A 12 9.20 2.82 10.61
C GLU A 12 8.30 2.74 9.37
N ALA A 13 8.74 3.33 8.26
CA ALA A 13 8.05 3.29 6.99
C ALA A 13 8.19 1.92 6.34
N GLU A 14 9.37 1.30 6.37
CA GLU A 14 9.56 -0.08 5.88
C GLU A 14 8.78 -1.11 6.71
N ALA A 15 8.73 -0.92 8.03
CA ALA A 15 7.96 -1.77 8.94
C ALA A 15 6.43 -1.76 8.66
N LEU A 16 5.91 -0.82 7.87
CA LEU A 16 4.54 -0.86 7.36
C LEU A 16 4.34 -1.95 6.31
N PHE A 17 5.38 -2.29 5.55
CA PHE A 17 5.36 -3.26 4.46
C PHE A 17 5.76 -4.66 4.91
N GLU A 18 6.50 -4.78 6.02
CA GLU A 18 6.70 -6.07 6.69
C GLU A 18 5.39 -6.56 7.28
N ILE A 19 4.78 -7.56 6.66
CA ILE A 19 3.58 -8.24 7.17
C ILE A 19 4.02 -9.65 7.58
N PRO A 20 3.66 -10.13 8.79
CA PRO A 20 4.07 -11.45 9.23
C PRO A 20 3.46 -12.52 8.31
N PRO A 21 4.26 -13.52 7.87
CA PRO A 21 3.86 -14.50 6.86
C PRO A 21 2.65 -15.35 7.27
N ALA A 22 2.41 -15.49 8.58
CA ALA A 22 1.25 -16.20 9.12
C ALA A 22 -0.10 -15.53 8.79
N LYS A 23 -0.14 -14.19 8.69
CA LYS A 23 -1.35 -13.47 8.30
C LYS A 23 -1.61 -13.60 6.80
N GLU A 24 -0.54 -13.62 6.01
CA GLU A 24 -0.60 -13.73 4.55
C GLU A 24 -1.05 -15.10 4.06
N LEU A 25 -0.60 -16.19 4.67
CA LEU A 25 -0.97 -17.54 4.24
C LEU A 25 -2.47 -17.81 4.35
N SER A 26 -3.10 -17.33 5.43
CA SER A 26 -4.55 -17.44 5.61
C SER A 26 -5.34 -16.61 4.60
N GLU A 27 -4.82 -15.45 4.21
CA GLU A 27 -5.47 -14.59 3.21
C GLU A 27 -5.26 -15.14 1.78
N LYS A 28 -4.05 -15.60 1.44
CA LYS A 28 -3.74 -16.22 0.13
C LYS A 28 -4.55 -17.48 -0.14
N LEU A 29 -4.87 -18.29 0.88
CA LEU A 29 -5.64 -19.53 0.68
C LEU A 29 -7.10 -19.29 0.30
N SER A 30 -7.65 -18.12 0.62
CA SER A 30 -9.09 -17.85 0.51
C SER A 30 -9.45 -16.77 -0.51
N MET A 31 -8.46 -16.15 -1.16
CA MET A 31 -8.68 -14.92 -1.90
C MET A 31 -8.37 -15.05 -3.39
N ALA A 32 -9.37 -14.76 -4.21
CA ALA A 32 -9.23 -14.66 -5.66
C ALA A 32 -8.24 -13.54 -6.05
N PRO A 33 -7.49 -13.69 -7.17
CA PRO A 33 -6.56 -12.69 -7.66
C PRO A 33 -7.30 -11.37 -7.92
N ILE A 34 -6.76 -10.28 -7.37
CA ILE A 34 -7.34 -8.94 -7.56
C ILE A 34 -6.91 -8.42 -8.93
N ARG A 35 -7.85 -8.37 -9.88
CA ARG A 35 -7.60 -7.75 -11.20
C ARG A 35 -7.53 -6.22 -11.11
N ASP A 36 -8.37 -5.64 -10.27
CA ASP A 36 -8.52 -4.19 -10.13
C ASP A 36 -8.54 -3.81 -8.64
N LEU A 37 -7.51 -3.11 -8.16
CA LEU A 37 -7.47 -2.61 -6.78
C LEU A 37 -8.70 -1.75 -6.44
N ARG A 38 -9.11 -0.93 -7.41
CA ARG A 38 -10.30 -0.07 -7.32
C ARG A 38 -11.60 -0.85 -7.11
N LYS A 39 -11.71 -2.06 -7.65
CA LYS A 39 -12.92 -2.92 -7.50
C LYS A 39 -12.81 -3.83 -6.29
N ALA A 40 -11.60 -4.25 -5.92
CA ALA A 40 -11.37 -5.06 -4.73
C ALA A 40 -11.60 -4.28 -3.44
N MET A 41 -11.35 -2.97 -3.44
CA MET A 41 -11.65 -2.14 -2.30
C MET A 41 -13.15 -1.78 -2.27
N GLY A 42 -13.83 -2.14 -1.18
CA GLY A 42 -15.22 -1.74 -0.96
C GLY A 42 -15.36 -0.22 -0.84
N LEU A 43 -16.53 0.32 -1.18
CA LEU A 43 -16.79 1.77 -1.12
C LEU A 43 -16.43 2.37 0.25
N ASN A 44 -16.76 1.66 1.33
CA ASN A 44 -16.48 2.11 2.68
C ASN A 44 -14.98 2.16 2.99
N GLU A 45 -14.21 1.17 2.53
CA GLU A 45 -12.75 1.16 2.67
C GLU A 45 -12.10 2.26 1.83
N LYS A 46 -12.61 2.53 0.61
CA LYS A 46 -12.14 3.63 -0.23
C LYS A 46 -12.31 4.96 0.48
N ILE A 47 -13.51 5.25 0.96
CA ILE A 47 -13.81 6.52 1.66
C ILE A 47 -12.92 6.66 2.90
N PHE A 48 -12.77 5.58 3.68
CA PHE A 48 -11.94 5.60 4.88
C PHE A 48 -10.47 5.86 4.55
N THR A 49 -9.94 5.14 3.55
CA THR A 49 -8.54 5.28 3.11
C THR A 49 -8.28 6.71 2.66
N ILE A 50 -9.16 7.28 1.82
CA ILE A 50 -9.03 8.66 1.34
C ILE A 50 -8.98 9.64 2.50
N ASN A 51 -9.91 9.57 3.44
CA ASN A 51 -9.97 10.52 4.55
C ASN A 51 -8.74 10.42 5.46
N GLU A 52 -8.26 9.21 5.72
CA GLU A 52 -7.31 8.97 6.81
C GLU A 52 -5.86 8.97 6.33
N LEU A 53 -5.63 8.37 5.16
CA LEU A 53 -4.30 8.25 4.57
C LEU A 53 -4.00 9.38 3.59
N PHE A 54 -5.01 9.84 2.86
CA PHE A 54 -4.90 10.89 1.84
C PHE A 54 -5.44 12.24 2.32
N GLY A 55 -5.87 12.35 3.58
CA GLY A 55 -6.36 13.62 4.15
C GLY A 55 -7.67 14.13 3.54
N GLY A 56 -8.42 13.28 2.85
CA GLY A 56 -9.62 13.66 2.10
C GLY A 56 -9.39 13.86 0.61
N ASP A 57 -8.14 13.79 0.13
CA ASP A 57 -7.81 13.99 -1.28
C ASP A 57 -8.17 12.77 -2.13
N LYS A 58 -9.41 12.77 -2.64
CA LYS A 58 -9.91 11.72 -3.54
C LYS A 58 -9.12 11.64 -4.83
N GLU A 59 -8.71 12.77 -5.42
CA GLU A 59 -7.90 12.79 -6.64
C GLU A 59 -6.55 12.11 -6.44
N LEU A 60 -5.89 12.38 -5.32
CA LEU A 60 -4.60 11.78 -4.99
C LEU A 60 -4.72 10.27 -4.79
N TYR A 61 -5.82 9.82 -4.16
CA TYR A 61 -6.13 8.39 -4.05
C TYR A 61 -6.41 7.74 -5.40
N GLU A 62 -7.20 8.39 -6.28
CA GLU A 62 -7.51 7.82 -7.59
C GLU A 62 -6.27 7.72 -8.47
N ASN A 63 -5.39 8.72 -8.42
CA ASN A 63 -4.07 8.67 -9.06
C ASN A 63 -3.19 7.57 -8.47
N ALA A 64 -3.15 7.42 -7.15
CA ALA A 64 -2.37 6.37 -6.51
C ALA A 64 -2.87 4.98 -6.93
N ILE A 65 -4.18 4.75 -6.92
CA ILE A 65 -4.76 3.47 -7.37
C ILE A 65 -4.53 3.23 -8.86
N LEU A 66 -4.60 4.25 -9.71
CA LEU A 66 -4.27 4.13 -11.13
C LEU A 66 -2.82 3.74 -11.32
N MET A 67 -1.90 4.47 -10.70
CA MET A 67 -0.47 4.19 -10.78
C MET A 67 -0.16 2.80 -10.28
N LEU A 68 -0.69 2.42 -9.11
CA LEU A 68 -0.62 1.06 -8.61
C LEU A 68 -1.19 0.09 -9.65
N ASN A 69 -2.36 0.35 -10.23
CA ASN A 69 -2.90 -0.51 -11.27
C ASN A 69 -2.02 -0.61 -12.54
N GLU A 70 -1.24 0.41 -12.88
CA GLU A 70 -0.33 0.39 -14.04
C GLU A 70 1.00 -0.31 -13.76
N LEU A 71 1.44 -0.36 -12.50
CA LEU A 71 2.68 -1.04 -12.13
C LEU A 71 2.55 -2.56 -12.31
N ASP A 72 3.64 -3.19 -12.75
CA ASP A 72 3.74 -4.64 -12.99
C ASP A 72 4.00 -5.44 -11.72
N ASN A 73 4.72 -4.87 -10.75
CA ASN A 73 5.19 -5.60 -9.57
C ASN A 73 4.94 -4.83 -8.27
N PHE A 74 4.82 -5.59 -7.17
CA PHE A 74 4.63 -5.02 -5.84
C PHE A 74 5.81 -4.14 -5.38
N GLU A 75 7.03 -4.45 -5.81
CA GLU A 75 8.22 -3.65 -5.42
C GLU A 75 8.13 -2.20 -5.92
N GLN A 76 7.71 -2.01 -7.18
CA GLN A 76 7.49 -0.65 -7.71
C GLN A 76 6.34 0.04 -6.98
N ALA A 77 5.28 -0.70 -6.66
CA ALA A 77 4.14 -0.18 -5.90
C ALA A 77 4.55 0.25 -4.48
N LYS A 78 5.40 -0.54 -3.81
CA LYS A 78 6.00 -0.23 -2.51
C LYS A 78 6.81 1.06 -2.60
N ALA A 79 7.71 1.19 -3.57
CA ALA A 79 8.53 2.39 -3.75
C ALA A 79 7.67 3.65 -3.97
N TYR A 80 6.69 3.55 -4.87
CA TYR A 80 5.74 4.64 -5.13
C TYR A 80 4.99 5.06 -3.86
N LEU A 81 4.47 4.10 -3.10
CA LEU A 81 3.77 4.37 -1.84
C LEU A 81 4.71 4.99 -0.80
N LEU A 82 5.94 4.50 -0.68
CA LEU A 82 6.92 5.05 0.25
C LEU A 82 7.20 6.52 -0.01
N GLU A 83 7.54 6.85 -1.26
CA GLU A 83 7.96 8.20 -1.66
C GLU A 83 6.79 9.18 -1.75
N ASN A 84 5.68 8.76 -2.34
CA ASN A 84 4.56 9.67 -2.63
C ASN A 84 3.51 9.70 -1.52
N MET A 85 3.44 8.67 -0.68
CA MET A 85 2.42 8.54 0.36
C MET A 85 2.99 8.50 1.77
N VAL A 86 3.81 7.50 2.11
CA VAL A 86 4.26 7.26 3.49
C VAL A 86 5.12 8.41 3.98
N LEU A 87 6.11 8.83 3.19
CA LEU A 87 6.98 9.97 3.49
C LEU A 87 6.21 11.29 3.45
N LYS A 88 5.30 11.45 2.48
CA LYS A 88 4.53 12.69 2.28
C LYS A 88 3.46 12.94 3.36
N PHE A 89 2.72 11.90 3.74
CA PHE A 89 1.59 11.98 4.68
C PHE A 89 1.92 11.45 6.08
N GLY A 90 3.15 10.96 6.29
CA GLY A 90 3.63 10.44 7.57
C GLY A 90 2.80 9.26 8.07
N TRP A 91 2.58 8.24 7.21
CA TRP A 91 1.79 7.05 7.55
C TRP A 91 2.36 6.21 8.72
N THR A 92 3.51 6.60 9.26
CA THR A 92 4.17 6.03 10.44
C THR A 92 3.45 6.36 11.77
N THR A 93 2.52 7.32 11.79
CA THR A 93 1.71 7.65 12.97
C THR A 93 0.84 6.48 13.41
N LYS A 94 0.68 6.24 14.73
CA LYS A 94 -0.06 5.08 15.28
C LYS A 94 -1.43 4.84 14.65
N ASP A 95 -2.21 5.89 14.44
CA ASP A 95 -3.57 5.80 13.86
C ASP A 95 -3.53 5.43 12.38
N LYS A 96 -2.66 6.10 11.60
CA LYS A 96 -2.47 5.83 10.17
C LYS A 96 -1.76 4.50 9.93
N LYS A 97 -0.90 4.04 10.84
CA LYS A 97 -0.07 2.84 10.70
C LYS A 97 -0.91 1.61 10.42
N LYS A 98 -2.01 1.42 11.18
CA LYS A 98 -2.95 0.30 10.94
C LYS A 98 -3.60 0.38 9.57
N LYS A 99 -4.02 1.58 9.15
CA LYS A 99 -4.73 1.78 7.88
C LYS A 99 -3.83 1.69 6.67
N ALA A 100 -2.65 2.27 6.76
CA ALA A 100 -1.56 2.11 5.80
C ALA A 100 -1.23 0.64 5.59
N ARG A 101 -1.08 -0.12 6.68
CA ARG A 101 -0.78 -1.56 6.60
C ARG A 101 -1.92 -2.35 5.95
N ASN A 102 -3.17 -2.00 6.21
CA ASN A 102 -4.33 -2.60 5.54
C ASN A 102 -4.34 -2.29 4.04
N PHE A 103 -4.07 -1.03 3.68
CA PHE A 103 -3.97 -0.59 2.29
C PHE A 103 -2.84 -1.31 1.54
N ILE A 104 -1.64 -1.36 2.15
CA ILE A 104 -0.46 -2.05 1.59
C ILE A 104 -0.75 -3.54 1.38
N ASN A 105 -1.43 -4.20 2.33
CA ASN A 105 -1.82 -5.60 2.17
C ASN A 105 -2.76 -5.80 0.97
N LEU A 106 -3.75 -4.92 0.80
CA LEU A 106 -4.66 -4.95 -0.35
C LEU A 106 -3.91 -4.74 -1.67
N VAL A 107 -2.95 -3.81 -1.71
CA VAL A 107 -2.06 -3.60 -2.86
C VAL A 107 -1.24 -4.86 -3.15
N ARG A 108 -0.60 -5.43 -2.14
CA ARG A 108 0.22 -6.64 -2.29
C ARG A 108 -0.58 -7.83 -2.82
N ARG A 109 -1.81 -8.02 -2.36
CA ARG A 109 -2.72 -9.08 -2.79
C ARG A 109 -3.10 -9.01 -4.27
N ARG A 110 -2.91 -7.88 -4.92
CA ARG A 110 -3.06 -7.72 -6.37
C ARG A 110 -1.89 -8.28 -7.17
N TYR A 111 -0.69 -8.27 -6.59
CA TYR A 111 0.54 -8.75 -7.21
C TYR A 111 0.96 -10.15 -6.75
N LEU A 112 0.20 -10.76 -5.83
CA LEU A 112 0.37 -12.12 -5.33
C LEU A 112 -0.31 -13.13 -6.26
#